data_AF-A0A3D0SMW8-F1
#
_entry.id   AF-A0A3D0SMW8-F1
#
_cell.length_a   1.000
_cell.length_b   1.000
_cell.length_c   1.000
_cell.angle_alpha   90.00
_cell.angle_beta   90.00
_cell.angle_gamma   90.00
#
_symmetry.space_group_name_H-M   'P 1'
#
loop_
_entity.id
_entity.type
_entity.pdbx_description
1 polymer ?
#
loop_
_entity_poly.entity_id
_entity_poly.type
_entity_poly.pdbx_seq_one_letter_code
_entity_poly.pdbx_strand_id
1 'polypeptide(L)'
;MNKTIDSDVLNSDPASLEKDRLRQANRRLVRRMLLITAAMFGFGFAMVPIYDVLCQVTGLNGKTGSRVAAVEPMKIDESRTVTVEFVANLNVTAPWEFAPQVTRMTVHPGQFYQTH
;
A
#
# COMPACT_ATOMS: atom_id res chain seq x y z
N MET A 1 -35.66 30.88 30.36
CA MET A 1 -34.97 29.67 30.87
C MET A 1 -33.62 30.08 31.47
N ASN A 2 -33.67 30.97 32.47
CA ASN A 2 -32.51 31.64 33.05
C ASN A 2 -32.73 31.73 34.56
N LYS A 3 -32.61 30.59 35.25
CA LYS A 3 -32.83 30.51 36.71
C LYS A 3 -31.75 29.72 37.45
N THR A 4 -30.73 29.22 36.74
CA THR A 4 -29.64 28.41 37.31
C THR A 4 -28.29 29.14 37.31
N ILE A 5 -28.16 30.22 36.55
CA ILE A 5 -26.94 31.05 36.43
C ILE A 5 -27.07 32.23 37.40
N ASP A 6 -27.18 32.01 38.70
CA ASP A 6 -27.07 33.10 39.70
C ASP A 6 -26.80 32.51 41.09
N SER A 7 -27.38 31.34 41.40
CA SER A 7 -27.15 30.65 42.68
C SER A 7 -25.77 29.98 42.79
N ASP A 8 -25.07 29.70 41.69
CA ASP A 8 -23.73 29.09 41.69
C ASP A 8 -22.58 30.11 41.71
N VAL A 9 -22.83 31.36 41.29
CA VAL A 9 -21.79 32.42 41.21
C VAL A 9 -21.48 33.01 42.59
N LEU A 10 -22.43 32.95 43.53
CA LEU A 10 -22.25 33.47 44.88
C LEU A 10 -21.50 32.50 45.83
N ASN A 11 -21.28 31.25 45.40
CA ASN A 11 -20.55 30.21 46.17
C ASN A 11 -19.29 29.71 45.45
N SER A 12 -18.85 30.40 44.39
CA SER A 12 -17.76 29.95 43.53
C SER A 12 -16.39 30.50 43.96
N ASP A 13 -15.55 29.60 44.44
CA ASP A 13 -14.11 29.79 44.62
C ASP A 13 -13.45 30.17 43.27
N PRO A 14 -12.67 31.27 43.16
CA PRO A 14 -12.07 31.75 41.89
C PRO A 14 -11.24 30.69 41.15
N ALA A 15 -10.75 29.67 41.87
CA ALA A 15 -10.04 28.53 41.30
C ALA A 15 -10.92 27.64 40.38
N SER A 16 -12.24 27.62 40.59
CA SER A 16 -13.17 26.76 39.83
C SER A 16 -13.45 27.29 38.41
N LEU A 17 -13.57 28.60 38.25
CA LEU A 17 -13.77 29.26 36.95
C LEU A 17 -12.56 29.09 36.03
N GLU A 18 -11.34 29.15 36.58
CA GLU A 18 -10.12 28.89 35.83
C GLU A 18 -10.04 27.42 35.37
N LYS A 19 -10.42 26.48 36.24
CA LYS A 19 -10.44 25.05 35.93
C LYS A 19 -11.41 24.72 34.78
N ASP A 20 -12.56 25.37 34.70
CA ASP A 20 -13.54 25.15 33.63
C ASP A 20 -13.12 25.78 32.30
N ARG A 21 -12.45 26.94 32.32
CA ARG A 21 -11.81 27.52 31.13
C ARG A 21 -10.71 26.61 30.58
N LEU A 22 -9.85 26.08 31.46
CA LEU A 22 -8.79 25.12 31.10
C LEU A 22 -9.38 23.84 30.52
N ARG A 23 -10.47 23.30 31.10
CA ARG A 23 -11.17 22.13 30.57
C ARG A 23 -11.78 22.37 29.19
N GLN A 24 -12.40 23.52 28.95
CA GLN A 24 -12.92 23.89 27.62
C GLN A 24 -11.80 24.05 26.59
N ALA A 25 -10.71 24.71 26.96
CA ALA A 25 -9.54 24.87 26.10
C ALA A 25 -8.91 23.52 25.75
N ASN A 26 -8.70 22.65 26.75
CA ASN A 26 -8.16 21.30 26.56
C ASN A 26 -9.08 20.44 25.70
N ARG A 27 -10.40 20.51 25.88
CA ARG A 27 -11.36 19.77 25.06
C ARG A 27 -11.33 20.20 23.58
N ARG A 28 -11.11 21.49 23.31
CA ARG A 28 -10.92 21.99 21.94
C ARG A 28 -9.61 21.51 21.34
N LEU A 29 -8.53 21.51 22.13
CA LEU A 29 -7.22 21.02 21.72
C LEU A 29 -7.25 19.52 21.42
N VAL A 30 -7.79 18.71 22.31
CA VAL A 30 -7.94 17.26 22.15
C VAL A 30 -8.75 16.92 20.89
N ARG A 31 -9.84 17.65 20.63
CA ARG A 31 -10.64 17.45 19.42
C ARG A 31 -9.84 17.76 18.15
N ARG A 32 -9.00 18.79 18.14
CA ARG A 32 -8.11 19.09 17.01
C ARG A 32 -7.05 18.01 16.82
N MET A 33 -6.43 17.55 17.90
CA MET A 33 -5.43 16.48 17.85
C MET A 33 -6.03 15.19 17.28
N LEU A 34 -7.21 14.77 17.74
CA LEU A 34 -7.90 13.60 17.21
C LEU A 34 -8.21 13.71 15.71
N LEU A 35 -8.63 14.90 15.26
CA LEU A 35 -8.94 15.15 13.85
C LEU A 35 -7.69 15.05 12.97
N ILE A 36 -6.57 15.63 13.43
CA ILE A 36 -5.28 15.54 12.75
C ILE A 36 -4.79 14.09 12.70
N THR A 37 -4.85 13.37 13.82
CA THR A 37 -4.46 11.96 13.89
C THR A 37 -5.28 11.12 12.92
N ALA A 38 -6.60 11.27 12.90
CA ALA A 38 -7.47 10.56 11.95
C ALA A 38 -7.11 10.90 10.49
N ALA A 39 -6.79 12.16 10.19
CA ALA A 39 -6.35 12.57 8.87
C ALA A 39 -4.99 11.93 8.46
N MET A 40 -4.04 11.81 9.39
CA MET A 40 -2.75 11.17 9.12
C MET A 40 -2.91 9.67 8.78
N PHE A 41 -3.76 8.96 9.52
CA PHE A 41 -4.07 7.56 9.22
C PHE A 41 -4.84 7.43 7.90
N GLY A 42 -5.81 8.31 7.65
CA GLY A 42 -6.55 8.35 6.39
C GLY A 42 -5.64 8.59 5.18
N PHE A 43 -4.68 9.50 5.32
CA PHE A 43 -3.70 9.77 4.27
C PHE A 43 -2.78 8.57 4.01
N GLY A 44 -2.28 7.91 5.05
CA GLY A 44 -1.46 6.69 4.90
C GLY A 44 -2.21 5.57 4.20
N PHE A 45 -3.50 5.38 4.52
CA PHE A 45 -4.34 4.37 3.83
C PHE A 45 -4.65 4.77 2.37
N ALA A 46 -4.94 6.04 2.12
CA ALA A 46 -5.21 6.55 0.78
C ALA A 46 -3.98 6.61 -0.13
N MET A 47 -2.78 6.49 0.44
CA MET A 47 -1.51 6.55 -0.30
C MET A 47 -1.40 5.45 -1.36
N VAL A 48 -1.84 4.22 -1.03
CA VAL A 48 -1.79 3.06 -1.95
C VAL A 48 -2.60 3.30 -3.24
N PRO A 49 -3.92 3.59 -3.19
CA PRO A 49 -4.69 3.83 -4.41
C PRO A 49 -4.27 5.11 -5.15
N ILE A 50 -3.76 6.14 -4.46
CA ILE A 50 -3.21 7.33 -5.12
C ILE A 50 -2.02 6.96 -6.00
N TYR A 51 -1.11 6.10 -5.52
CA TYR A 51 0.01 5.64 -6.34
C TYR A 51 -0.44 4.83 -7.56
N ASP A 52 -1.48 4.02 -7.43
CA ASP A 52 -2.04 3.26 -8.56
C ASP A 52 -2.60 4.18 -9.64
N VAL A 53 -3.36 5.21 -9.25
CA VAL A 53 -3.92 6.21 -10.18
C VAL A 53 -2.82 7.03 -10.84
N LEU A 54 -1.79 7.44 -10.09
CA LEU A 54 -0.64 8.14 -10.65
C LEU A 54 0.11 7.27 -11.67
N CYS A 55 0.32 5.99 -11.36
CA CYS A 55 0.93 5.03 -12.29
C CYS A 55 0.09 4.85 -13.58
N GLN A 56 -1.25 4.86 -13.46
CA GLN A 56 -2.15 4.76 -14.60
C GLN A 56 -2.13 6.00 -15.49
N VAL A 57 -2.14 7.20 -14.89
CA VAL A 57 -2.16 8.48 -15.62
C VAL A 57 -0.81 8.80 -16.26
N THR A 58 0.29 8.57 -15.55
CA THR A 58 1.64 8.86 -16.05
C THR A 58 2.16 7.77 -16.98
N GLY A 59 1.58 6.57 -16.95
CA GLY A 59 2.03 5.44 -17.76
C GLY A 59 3.40 4.89 -17.35
N LEU A 60 3.95 5.31 -16.21
CA LEU A 60 5.34 5.04 -15.80
C LEU A 60 5.63 3.57 -15.43
N ASN A 61 4.68 2.64 -15.58
CA ASN A 61 4.99 1.24 -15.32
C ASN A 61 4.22 0.18 -16.10
N GLY A 62 3.19 0.47 -16.92
CA GLY A 62 2.45 -0.57 -17.67
C GLY A 62 1.90 -1.76 -16.84
N LYS A 63 2.03 -1.72 -15.52
CA LYS A 63 1.78 -2.81 -14.56
C LYS A 63 0.63 -2.49 -13.60
N THR A 64 -0.18 -1.48 -13.89
CA THR A 64 -1.40 -1.21 -13.13
C THR A 64 -2.52 -2.10 -13.64
N GLY A 65 -2.49 -3.32 -13.12
CA GLY A 65 -3.59 -4.26 -13.17
C GLY A 65 -3.10 -5.59 -12.63
N SER A 66 -3.74 -6.08 -11.57
CA SER A 66 -3.61 -7.47 -11.07
C SER A 66 -3.95 -8.53 -12.13
N ARG A 67 -4.24 -8.12 -13.36
CA ARG A 67 -4.08 -8.95 -14.55
C ARG A 67 -2.58 -9.12 -14.76
N VAL A 68 -2.07 -10.30 -14.40
CA VAL A 68 -1.07 -10.98 -15.24
C VAL A 68 -1.44 -10.60 -16.67
N ALA A 69 -0.60 -9.79 -17.33
CA ALA A 69 -0.90 -9.17 -18.62
C ALA A 69 -1.71 -10.19 -19.39
N ALA A 70 -3.02 -9.93 -19.60
CA ALA A 70 -3.91 -10.92 -20.17
C ALA A 70 -3.19 -11.36 -21.42
N VAL A 71 -2.72 -12.60 -21.42
CA VAL A 71 -1.84 -13.05 -22.49
C VAL A 71 -2.78 -13.09 -23.67
N GLU A 72 -2.74 -12.03 -24.47
CA GLU A 72 -3.41 -11.97 -25.76
C GLU A 72 -3.12 -13.30 -26.41
N PRO A 73 -4.13 -14.07 -26.86
CA PRO A 73 -3.94 -15.42 -27.34
C PRO A 73 -2.96 -15.38 -28.52
N MET A 74 -1.69 -15.56 -28.20
CA MET A 74 -0.60 -15.44 -29.14
C MET A 74 -0.64 -16.74 -29.93
N LYS A 75 -0.88 -16.62 -31.23
CA LYS A 75 -0.94 -17.80 -32.10
C LYS A 75 0.38 -18.55 -31.99
N ILE A 76 0.31 -19.81 -31.56
CA ILE A 76 1.48 -20.68 -31.48
C ILE A 76 2.04 -20.86 -32.89
N ASP A 77 3.34 -20.61 -33.04
CA ASP A 77 4.05 -20.78 -34.29
C ASP A 77 4.83 -22.10 -34.28
N GLU A 78 4.21 -23.15 -34.82
CA GLU A 78 4.82 -24.48 -34.94
C GLU A 78 5.88 -24.57 -36.06
N SER A 79 5.95 -23.58 -36.95
CA SER A 79 6.88 -23.59 -38.08
C SER A 79 8.33 -23.32 -37.67
N ARG A 80 8.52 -22.70 -36.50
CA ARG A 80 9.83 -22.34 -35.97
C ARG A 80 10.06 -23.00 -34.64
N THR A 81 11.31 -23.37 -34.44
CA THR A 81 11.78 -24.08 -33.25
C THR A 81 12.92 -23.28 -32.63
N VAL A 82 12.80 -22.96 -31.34
CA VAL A 82 13.83 -22.23 -30.59
C VAL A 82 14.40 -23.16 -29.52
N THR A 83 15.72 -23.23 -29.44
CA THR A 83 16.39 -23.90 -28.32
C THR A 83 16.61 -22.89 -27.20
N VAL A 84 16.13 -23.20 -26.01
CA VAL A 84 16.39 -22.45 -24.78
C VAL A 84 17.36 -23.26 -23.92
N GLU A 85 18.43 -22.61 -23.49
CA GLU A 85 19.44 -23.18 -22.59
C GLU A 85 19.42 -22.42 -21.26
N PHE A 86 19.31 -23.17 -20.17
CA PHE A 86 19.25 -22.63 -18.82
C PHE A 86 20.62 -22.75 -18.18
N VAL A 87 21.20 -21.61 -17.83
CA VAL A 87 22.51 -21.52 -17.19
C VAL A 87 22.34 -21.03 -15.76
N ALA A 88 22.92 -21.76 -14.81
CA ALA A 88 22.99 -21.37 -13.41
C ALA A 88 24.45 -21.03 -13.06
N ASN A 89 24.69 -19.81 -12.60
CA ASN A 89 26.00 -19.37 -12.12
C ASN A 89 25.92 -19.13 -10.60
N LEU A 90 26.81 -19.77 -9.85
CA LEU A 90 26.90 -19.67 -8.40
C LEU A 90 28.09 -18.82 -7.98
N ASN A 91 27.92 -18.02 -6.93
CA ASN A 91 29.04 -17.39 -6.23
C ASN A 91 29.62 -18.41 -5.22
N VAL A 92 30.93 -18.61 -5.26
CA VAL A 92 31.72 -19.62 -4.51
C VAL A 92 31.48 -19.59 -2.98
N THR A 93 30.91 -18.50 -2.46
CA THR A 93 30.75 -18.28 -1.00
C THR A 93 29.38 -18.70 -0.45
N ALA A 94 28.39 -19.03 -1.28
CA ALA A 94 27.04 -19.37 -0.81
C ALA A 94 26.88 -20.90 -0.60
N PRO A 95 26.41 -21.39 0.57
CA PRO A 95 26.29 -22.82 0.86
C PRO A 95 24.99 -23.44 0.30
N TRP A 96 24.54 -23.03 -0.88
CA TRP A 96 23.30 -23.51 -1.50
C TRP A 96 23.58 -24.22 -2.82
N GLU A 97 22.88 -25.34 -3.05
CA GLU A 97 22.89 -26.02 -4.35
C GLU A 97 21.88 -25.35 -5.29
N PHE A 98 22.36 -24.79 -6.38
CA PHE A 98 21.53 -24.17 -7.41
C PHE A 98 21.93 -24.72 -8.78
N ALA A 99 21.02 -25.42 -9.41
CA ALA A 99 21.18 -25.99 -10.74
C ALA A 99 19.87 -25.87 -11.52
N PRO A 100 19.92 -25.74 -12.86
CA PRO A 100 18.71 -25.75 -13.67
C PRO A 100 18.12 -27.17 -13.67
N GLN A 101 16.81 -27.26 -13.55
CA GLN A 101 16.10 -28.55 -13.59
C GLN A 101 16.15 -29.22 -14.97
N VAL A 102 16.15 -28.41 -16.02
CA VAL A 102 16.36 -28.83 -17.41
C VAL A 102 17.42 -27.93 -18.01
N THR A 103 18.52 -28.50 -18.51
CA THR A 103 19.63 -27.71 -19.07
C THR A 103 19.29 -27.11 -20.43
N ARG A 104 18.56 -27.86 -21.26
CA ARG A 104 18.19 -27.44 -22.61
C ARG A 104 16.79 -27.93 -22.95
N MET A 105 15.97 -27.06 -23.53
CA MET A 105 14.66 -27.42 -24.06
C MET A 105 14.44 -26.81 -25.44
N THR A 106 13.60 -27.46 -26.21
CA THR A 106 13.18 -27.02 -27.52
C THR A 106 11.73 -26.54 -27.42
N VAL A 107 11.47 -25.31 -27.82
CA VAL A 107 10.17 -24.64 -27.63
C VAL A 107 9.68 -23.99 -28.91
N HIS A 108 8.35 -23.88 -29.00
CA HIS A 108 7.66 -23.09 -30.02
C HIS A 108 7.28 -21.73 -29.44
N PRO A 109 7.54 -20.63 -30.17
CA PRO A 109 7.11 -19.31 -29.76
C PRO A 109 5.59 -19.25 -29.52
N GLY A 110 5.19 -18.66 -28.40
CA GLY A 110 3.78 -18.49 -28.02
C GLY A 110 3.17 -19.67 -27.24
N GLN A 111 3.88 -20.80 -27.11
CA GLN A 111 3.43 -21.94 -26.30
C GLN A 111 3.94 -21.84 -24.86
N PHE A 112 3.09 -22.19 -23.89
CA PHE A 112 3.47 -22.28 -22.48
C PHE A 112 4.11 -23.63 -22.16
N TYR A 113 5.26 -23.58 -21.49
CA TYR A 113 5.99 -24.75 -21.01
C TYR A 113 6.24 -24.63 -19.51
N GLN A 114 6.07 -25.72 -18.78
CA GLN A 114 6.39 -25.83 -17.36
C GLN A 114 7.44 -26.92 -17.19
N THR A 115 8.52 -26.58 -16.47
CA THR A 115 9.50 -27.57 -16.02
C THR A 115 9.14 -27.95 -14.59
N HIS A 116 9.00 -29.25 -14.35
CA HIS A 116 8.61 -29.85 -13.08
C HIS A 116 9.80 -30.48 -12.41
#